data_AF-A0A497LGR4-F1
#
_entry.id   AF-A0A497LGR4-F1
#
_cell.length_a   1.000
_cell.length_b   1.000
_cell.length_c   1.000
_cell.angle_alpha   90.00
_cell.angle_beta   90.00
_cell.angle_gamma   90.00
#
_symmetry.space_group_name_H-M   'P 1'
#
loop_
_entity.id
_entity.type
_entity.pdbx_description
1 polymer ?
#
loop_
_entity_poly.entity_id
_entity_poly.type
_entity_poly.pdbx_seq_one_letter_code
_entity_poly.pdbx_strand_id
1 'polypeptide(L)'
;RISGEIAEEEGSQRVEESHVRKAKEKLEQDRIIEVIRTLPKQSKLVLYSVLLLGRPSSTGEVYDLYRDLCHRTGVEVLTQRRVSDLISELDMLGIINAKVVSKGRYGRTKEISLGVPPEKVSKALEELI
;
A
#
# COMPACT_ATOMS: atom_id res chain seq x y z
N ARG A 1 -11.88 7.10 22.48
CA ARG A 1 -11.19 8.41 22.39
C ARG A 1 -11.31 8.99 20.98
N ILE A 2 -10.78 8.31 19.94
CA ILE A 2 -10.83 8.81 18.55
C ILE A 2 -12.25 9.12 18.04
N SER A 3 -13.26 8.31 18.38
CA SER A 3 -14.66 8.57 18.01
C SER A 3 -15.29 9.82 18.66
N GLY A 4 -14.80 10.21 19.83
CA GLY A 4 -15.21 11.45 20.50
C GLY A 4 -14.55 12.68 19.87
N GLU A 5 -13.26 12.57 19.52
CA GLU A 5 -12.51 13.62 18.82
C GLU A 5 -13.13 13.91 17.43
N ILE A 6 -13.54 12.88 16.68
CA ILE A 6 -14.22 13.05 15.38
C ILE A 6 -15.60 13.70 15.55
N ALA A 7 -16.36 13.32 16.58
CA ALA A 7 -17.67 13.93 16.85
C ALA A 7 -17.54 15.41 17.21
N GLU A 8 -16.49 15.77 17.96
CA GLU A 8 -16.19 17.14 18.36
C GLU A 8 -15.70 17.99 17.17
N GLU A 9 -14.85 17.44 16.28
CA GLU A 9 -14.45 18.06 15.00
C GLU A 9 -15.66 18.32 14.07
N GLU A 10 -16.63 17.39 14.04
CA GLU A 10 -17.84 17.51 13.22
C GLU A 10 -18.96 18.32 13.89
N GLY A 11 -18.71 18.88 15.09
CA GLY A 11 -19.67 19.70 15.83
C GLY A 11 -20.90 18.93 16.31
N SER A 12 -20.82 17.60 16.38
CA SER A 12 -21.93 16.76 16.78
C SER A 12 -22.00 16.65 18.30
N GLN A 13 -23.20 16.89 18.86
CA GLN A 13 -23.41 16.86 20.31
C GLN A 13 -23.35 15.45 20.91
N ARG A 14 -23.34 14.40 20.08
CA ARG A 14 -23.31 12.98 20.50
C ARG A 14 -22.46 12.15 19.54
N VAL A 15 -21.83 11.10 20.07
CA VAL A 15 -21.10 10.13 19.24
C VAL A 15 -22.11 9.23 18.52
N GLU A 16 -22.19 9.36 17.21
CA GLU A 16 -22.99 8.51 16.33
C GLU A 16 -22.18 7.31 15.82
N GLU A 17 -22.88 6.30 15.29
CA GLU A 17 -22.26 5.10 14.71
C GLU A 17 -21.31 5.43 13.54
N SER A 18 -21.61 6.51 12.80
CA SER A 18 -20.75 7.07 11.76
C SER A 18 -19.38 7.50 12.30
N HIS A 19 -19.32 8.16 13.46
CA HIS A 19 -18.07 8.58 14.10
C HIS A 19 -17.25 7.39 14.58
N VAL A 20 -17.91 6.32 15.05
CA VAL A 20 -17.23 5.07 15.43
C VAL A 20 -16.59 4.40 14.21
N ARG A 21 -17.30 4.35 13.08
CA ARG A 21 -16.79 3.78 11.82
C ARG A 21 -15.58 4.56 11.32
N LYS A 22 -15.68 5.89 11.24
CA LYS A 22 -14.57 6.77 10.84
C LYS A 22 -13.37 6.62 11.77
N ALA A 23 -13.61 6.53 13.09
CA ALA A 23 -12.54 6.31 14.07
C ALA A 23 -11.81 4.99 13.85
N LYS A 24 -12.55 3.93 13.53
CA LYS A 24 -11.98 2.61 13.24
C LYS A 24 -11.13 2.63 11.97
N GLU A 25 -11.63 3.22 10.89
CA GLU A 25 -10.89 3.36 9.63
C GLU A 25 -9.61 4.19 9.81
N LYS A 26 -9.68 5.31 10.55
CA LYS A 26 -8.51 6.14 10.86
C LYS A 26 -7.46 5.35 11.64
N LEU A 27 -7.88 4.61 12.68
CA LEU A 27 -6.99 3.77 13.49
C LEU A 27 -6.35 2.64 12.67
N GLU A 28 -7.11 1.98 11.80
CA GLU A 28 -6.59 0.94 10.90
C GLU A 28 -5.54 1.50 9.95
N GLN A 29 -5.81 2.64 9.32
CA GLN A 29 -4.84 3.31 8.45
C GLN A 29 -3.57 3.71 9.18
N ASP A 30 -3.68 4.25 10.40
CA ASP A 30 -2.51 4.69 11.16
C ASP A 30 -1.64 3.51 11.60
N ARG A 31 -2.26 2.36 11.94
CA ARG A 31 -1.53 1.11 12.18
C ARG A 31 -0.81 0.62 10.92
N ILE A 32 -1.42 0.73 9.75
CA ILE A 32 -0.79 0.35 8.48
C ILE A 32 0.46 1.21 8.21
N ILE A 33 0.41 2.52 8.50
CA ILE A 33 1.56 3.42 8.38
C ILE A 33 2.74 2.92 9.23
N GLU A 34 2.49 2.53 10.47
CA GLU A 34 3.55 1.99 11.35
C GLU A 34 4.17 0.71 10.78
N VAL A 35 3.35 -0.18 10.21
CA VAL A 35 3.84 -1.39 9.54
C VAL A 35 4.72 -1.02 8.35
N ILE A 36 4.30 -0.06 7.51
CA ILE A 36 5.09 0.41 6.35
C ILE A 36 6.48 0.87 6.79
N ARG A 37 6.57 1.62 7.90
CA ARG A 37 7.87 2.08 8.44
C ARG A 37 8.80 0.93 8.81
N THR A 38 8.25 -0.17 9.32
CA THR A 38 9.04 -1.36 9.70
C THR A 38 9.35 -2.31 8.54
N LEU A 39 8.83 -2.06 7.33
CA LEU A 39 9.05 -2.95 6.20
C LEU A 39 10.55 -3.05 5.83
N PRO A 40 11.02 -4.24 5.39
CA PRO A 40 12.33 -4.38 4.80
C PRO A 40 12.52 -3.50 3.56
N LYS A 41 13.75 -3.09 3.27
CA LYS A 41 14.09 -2.21 2.13
C LYS A 41 13.52 -2.71 0.80
N GLN A 42 13.61 -4.02 0.55
CA GLN A 42 13.07 -4.63 -0.67
C GLN A 42 11.54 -4.49 -0.78
N SER A 43 10.80 -4.74 0.31
CA SER A 43 9.34 -4.57 0.33
C SER A 43 8.93 -3.11 0.16
N LYS A 44 9.70 -2.18 0.76
CA LYS A 44 9.48 -0.74 0.57
C LYS A 44 9.71 -0.29 -0.88
N LEU A 45 10.72 -0.84 -1.58
CA LEU A 45 10.94 -0.54 -3.01
C LEU A 45 9.79 -1.08 -3.89
N VAL A 46 9.26 -2.27 -3.59
CA VAL A 46 8.07 -2.79 -4.28
C VAL A 46 6.86 -1.88 -4.04
N LEU A 47 6.61 -1.49 -2.79
CA LEU A 47 5.52 -0.56 -2.44
C LEU A 47 5.70 0.80 -3.13
N TYR A 48 6.92 1.32 -3.17
CA TYR A 48 7.23 2.59 -3.83
C TYR A 48 6.99 2.51 -5.34
N SER A 49 7.25 1.35 -5.96
CA SER A 49 6.91 1.12 -7.37
C SER A 49 5.40 1.22 -7.62
N VAL A 50 4.59 0.61 -6.75
CA VAL A 50 3.12 0.71 -6.83
C VAL A 50 2.66 2.15 -6.64
N LEU A 51 3.25 2.88 -5.68
CA LEU A 51 2.95 4.29 -5.43
C LEU A 51 3.23 5.16 -6.66
N LEU A 52 4.41 5.02 -7.26
CA LEU A 52 4.83 5.81 -8.43
C LEU A 52 4.02 5.51 -9.69
N LEU A 53 3.54 4.28 -9.86
CA LEU A 53 2.65 3.94 -10.98
C LEU A 53 1.32 4.69 -10.90
N GLY A 54 0.81 4.93 -9.68
CA GLY A 54 -0.39 5.76 -9.45
C GLY A 54 -1.69 5.23 -10.06
N ARG A 55 -1.67 4.02 -10.63
CA ARG A 55 -2.82 3.37 -11.28
C ARG A 55 -2.77 1.85 -11.08
N PRO A 56 -3.92 1.16 -11.19
CA PRO A 56 -3.95 -0.30 -11.26
C PRO A 56 -2.96 -0.81 -12.31
N SER A 57 -2.06 -1.67 -11.88
CA SER A 57 -0.92 -2.11 -12.70
C SER A 57 -0.69 -3.61 -12.56
N SER A 58 -0.11 -4.21 -13.59
CA SER A 58 0.23 -5.64 -13.59
C SER A 58 1.47 -5.93 -12.74
N THR A 59 1.65 -7.20 -12.35
CA THR A 59 2.89 -7.66 -11.69
C THR A 59 4.15 -7.35 -12.52
N GLY A 60 4.05 -7.40 -13.84
CA GLY A 60 5.17 -7.05 -14.74
C GLY A 60 5.56 -5.58 -14.64
N GLU A 61 4.58 -4.68 -14.74
CA GLU A 61 4.82 -3.23 -14.63
C GLU A 61 5.41 -2.85 -13.27
N VAL A 62 4.90 -3.44 -12.19
CA VAL A 62 5.46 -3.22 -10.84
C VAL A 62 6.90 -3.73 -10.76
N TYR A 63 7.19 -4.89 -11.33
CA TYR A 63 8.54 -5.47 -11.32
C TYR A 63 9.54 -4.65 -12.12
N ASP A 64 9.15 -4.14 -13.30
CA ASP A 64 10.04 -3.33 -14.13
C ASP A 64 10.43 -2.02 -13.43
N LEU A 65 9.46 -1.33 -12.82
CA LEU A 65 9.76 -0.12 -12.05
C LEU A 65 10.57 -0.41 -10.77
N TYR A 66 10.27 -1.51 -10.08
CA TYR A 66 11.07 -1.98 -8.93
C TYR A 66 12.53 -2.20 -9.33
N ARG A 67 12.78 -2.87 -10.46
CA ARG A 67 14.13 -3.12 -10.97
C ARG A 67 14.87 -1.81 -11.23
N ASP A 68 14.20 -0.84 -11.86
CA ASP A 68 14.79 0.47 -12.13
C ASP A 68 15.13 1.24 -10.84
N LEU A 69 14.27 1.15 -9.82
CA LEU A 69 14.53 1.74 -8.50
C LEU A 69 15.69 1.06 -7.78
N CYS A 70 15.79 -0.28 -7.85
CA CYS A 70 16.93 -1.02 -7.30
C CYS A 70 18.25 -0.55 -7.92
N HIS A 71 18.31 -0.43 -9.25
CA HIS A 71 19.51 0.07 -9.94
C HIS A 71 19.87 1.50 -9.52
N ARG A 72 18.90 2.39 -9.40
CA ARG A 72 19.13 3.79 -8.98
C ARG A 72 19.60 3.91 -7.53
N THR A 73 19.21 2.98 -6.67
CA THR A 73 19.51 3.00 -5.23
C THR A 73 20.64 2.06 -4.82
N GLY A 74 21.29 1.40 -5.79
CA GLY A 74 22.38 0.44 -5.54
C GLY A 74 21.94 -0.81 -4.77
N VAL A 75 20.64 -1.15 -4.82
CA VAL A 75 20.09 -2.34 -4.18
C VAL A 75 20.09 -3.50 -5.18
N GLU A 76 20.42 -4.70 -4.71
CA GLU A 76 20.36 -5.90 -5.53
C GLU A 76 18.92 -6.21 -5.98
N VAL A 77 18.75 -6.51 -7.26
CA VAL A 77 17.45 -6.81 -7.86
C VAL A 77 17.06 -8.25 -7.50
N LEU A 78 15.91 -8.41 -6.85
CA LEU A 78 15.32 -9.72 -6.60
C LEU A 78 14.68 -10.29 -7.87
N THR A 79 14.52 -11.61 -7.91
CA THR A 79 13.80 -12.27 -9.01
C THR A 79 12.33 -11.85 -9.04
N GLN A 80 11.72 -11.88 -10.24
CA GLN A 80 10.29 -11.59 -10.42
C GLN A 80 9.40 -12.47 -9.53
N ARG A 81 9.79 -13.73 -9.29
CA ARG A 81 9.07 -14.63 -8.36
C ARG A 81 9.07 -14.06 -6.95
N ARG A 82 10.24 -13.66 -6.43
CA ARG A 82 10.33 -13.11 -5.06
C ARG A 82 9.58 -11.78 -4.94
N VAL A 83 9.59 -10.93 -5.97
CA VAL A 83 8.79 -9.70 -5.99
C VAL A 83 7.30 -10.00 -5.97
N SER A 84 6.83 -11.04 -6.68
CA SER A 84 5.44 -11.50 -6.60
C SER A 84 5.07 -12.02 -5.21
N ASP A 85 6.01 -12.66 -4.48
CA ASP A 85 5.79 -13.05 -3.09
C ASP A 85 5.65 -11.80 -2.21
N LEU A 86 6.54 -10.80 -2.36
CA LEU A 86 6.46 -9.53 -1.63
C LEU A 86 5.15 -8.78 -1.90
N ILE A 87 4.67 -8.76 -3.14
CA ILE A 87 3.34 -8.22 -3.49
C ILE A 87 2.24 -8.95 -2.72
N SER A 88 2.34 -10.27 -2.60
CA SER A 88 1.33 -11.05 -1.87
C SER A 88 1.41 -10.79 -0.36
N GLU A 89 2.62 -10.61 0.19
CA GLU A 89 2.84 -10.19 1.58
C GLU A 89 2.23 -8.81 1.85
N LEU A 90 2.44 -7.83 0.97
CA LEU A 90 1.87 -6.48 1.09
C LEU A 90 0.34 -6.49 0.98
N ASP A 91 -0.23 -7.36 0.15
CA ASP A 91 -1.67 -7.57 0.01
C ASP A 91 -2.28 -8.16 1.31
N MET A 92 -1.62 -9.16 1.91
CA MET A 92 -2.04 -9.71 3.20
C MET A 92 -2.01 -8.68 4.34
N LEU A 93 -1.11 -7.70 4.27
CA LEU A 93 -1.05 -6.59 5.22
C LEU A 93 -2.11 -5.50 4.94
N GLY A 94 -2.86 -5.58 3.84
CA GLY A 94 -3.83 -4.57 3.42
C GLY A 94 -3.19 -3.27 2.91
N ILE A 95 -1.89 -3.28 2.65
CA ILE A 95 -1.15 -2.10 2.17
C ILE A 95 -1.45 -1.87 0.68
N ILE A 96 -1.56 -2.96 -0.08
CA ILE A 96 -1.99 -2.97 -1.48
C ILE A 96 -3.18 -3.90 -1.64
N ASN A 97 -3.86 -3.79 -2.78
CA ASN A 97 -4.87 -4.72 -3.24
C ASN A 97 -4.35 -5.41 -4.52
N ALA A 98 -4.22 -6.73 -4.50
CA ALA A 98 -3.73 -7.53 -5.62
C ALA A 98 -4.80 -8.51 -6.13
N LYS A 99 -5.67 -8.03 -7.02
CA LYS A 99 -6.79 -8.82 -7.56
C LYS A 99 -6.35 -9.65 -8.77
N VAL A 100 -6.63 -10.95 -8.77
CA VAL A 100 -6.42 -11.78 -9.96
C VAL A 100 -7.50 -11.49 -11.00
N VAL A 101 -7.09 -11.07 -12.19
CA VAL A 101 -7.96 -10.79 -13.33
C VAL A 101 -7.68 -11.78 -14.45
N SER A 102 -8.73 -12.41 -14.98
CA SER A 102 -8.63 -13.27 -16.17
C SER A 102 -8.70 -12.40 -17.42
N LYS A 103 -7.70 -12.54 -18.31
CA LYS A 103 -7.69 -11.91 -19.64
C LYS A 103 -8.01 -12.93 -20.75
N GLY A 104 -8.73 -14.00 -20.43
CA GLY A 104 -9.11 -15.03 -21.39
C GLY A 104 -7.88 -15.74 -21.98
N ARG A 105 -7.73 -15.74 -23.31
CA ARG A 105 -6.59 -16.38 -24.01
C ARG A 105 -5.23 -15.76 -23.65
N TYR A 106 -5.21 -14.55 -23.11
CA TYR A 106 -4.00 -13.85 -22.67
C TYR A 106 -3.57 -14.22 -21.23
N GLY A 107 -4.22 -15.21 -20.61
CA GLY A 107 -3.85 -15.73 -19.30
C GLY A 107 -4.46 -14.96 -18.12
N ARG A 108 -3.85 -15.11 -16.95
CA ARG A 108 -4.27 -14.47 -15.69
C ARG A 108 -3.16 -13.55 -15.21
N THR A 109 -3.51 -12.34 -14.79
CA THR A 109 -2.56 -11.41 -14.17
C THR A 109 -3.12 -10.91 -12.84
N LYS A 110 -2.25 -10.48 -11.93
CA LYS A 110 -2.68 -9.65 -10.81
C LYS A 110 -2.78 -8.20 -11.28
N GLU A 111 -3.85 -7.54 -10.91
CA GLU A 111 -4.03 -6.10 -10.97
C GLU A 111 -3.78 -5.56 -9.57
N ILE A 112 -2.79 -4.69 -9.45
CA ILE A 112 -2.22 -4.21 -8.20
C ILE A 112 -2.51 -2.72 -8.05
N SER A 113 -3.05 -2.32 -6.91
CA SER A 113 -3.35 -0.93 -6.56
C SER A 113 -3.07 -0.67 -5.07
N LEU A 114 -2.94 0.58 -4.65
CA LEU A 114 -2.78 0.91 -3.24
C LEU A 114 -4.08 0.62 -2.46
N GLY A 115 -3.94 0.03 -1.27
CA GLY A 115 -5.03 -0.20 -0.33
C GLY A 115 -5.20 0.94 0.67
N VAL A 116 -4.23 1.84 0.73
CA VAL A 116 -4.20 3.01 1.61
C VAL A 116 -3.97 4.30 0.81
N PRO A 117 -4.38 5.47 1.34
CA PRO A 117 -4.19 6.75 0.65
C PRO A 117 -2.73 7.00 0.24
N PRO A 118 -2.45 7.40 -1.01
CA PRO A 118 -1.09 7.62 -1.50
C PRO A 118 -0.27 8.59 -0.65
N GLU A 119 -0.91 9.63 -0.11
CA GLU A 119 -0.27 10.67 0.72
C GLU A 119 0.25 10.11 2.05
N LYS A 120 -0.44 9.10 2.60
CA LYS A 120 -0.01 8.40 3.81
C LYS A 120 1.18 7.48 3.51
N VAL A 121 1.16 6.80 2.36
CA VAL A 121 2.26 5.93 1.93
C VAL A 121 3.51 6.72 1.62
N SER A 122 3.39 7.84 0.88
CA SER A 122 4.53 8.69 0.54
C SER A 122 5.22 9.18 1.81
N LYS A 123 4.46 9.71 2.76
CA LYS A 123 4.98 10.17 4.06
C LYS A 123 5.66 9.06 4.87
N ALA A 124 5.16 7.83 4.78
CA ALA A 124 5.77 6.68 5.46
C ALA A 124 7.07 6.19 4.79
N LEU A 125 7.27 6.52 3.52
CA LEU A 125 8.44 6.15 2.71
C LEU A 125 9.48 7.27 2.58
N GLU A 126 9.19 8.49 3.04
CA GLU A 126 10.13 9.64 3.01
C GLU A 126 11.49 9.33 3.65
N GLU A 127 11.55 8.45 4.65
CA GLU A 127 12.80 8.01 5.30
C GLU A 127 13.70 7.13 4.41
N LEU A 128 13.22 6.72 3.23
CA LEU A 128 13.96 5.83 2.32
C LEU A 128 14.79 6.58 1.26
N ILE A 129 14.63 7.91 1.17
CA ILE A 129 15.28 8.80 0.20
C ILE A 129 16.30 9.69 0.93
#